data_AF-A0A1G2HFU1-F1
#
_entry.id   AF-A0A1G2HFU1-F1
#
_cell.length_a   1.000
_cell.length_b   1.000
_cell.length_c   1.000
_cell.angle_alpha   90.00
_cell.angle_beta   90.00
_cell.angle_gamma   90.00
#
_symmetry.space_group_name_H-M   'P 1'
#
loop_
_entity.id
_entity.type
_entity.pdbx_description
1 polymer ?
#
loop_
_entity_poly.entity_id
_entity_poly.type
_entity_poly.pdbx_seq_one_letter_code
_entity_poly.pdbx_strand_id
1 'polypeptide(L)'
;MPKKNSQKGVSLLLTVLILSAVFALGLGVATFVISEIRQSRNVGNFVSALHAADSGVERTLYKVRQLGEFSSCPTVDTCSFSGELGTGASFNVIILDSGVVWCTSDAPNFCIRSIGSFQDANRAIEVTI
;
A
#
# COMPACT_ATOMS: atom_id res chain seq x y z
N MET A 1 34.12 -55.46 36.37
CA MET A 1 32.92 -54.63 36.64
C MET A 1 32.98 -53.39 35.76
N PRO A 2 32.14 -53.22 34.72
CA PRO A 2 32.24 -52.04 33.87
C PRO A 2 31.55 -50.83 34.54
N LYS A 3 32.25 -49.70 34.55
CA LYS A 3 31.89 -48.43 35.23
C LYS A 3 30.83 -47.67 34.43
N LYS A 4 29.58 -47.58 34.93
CA LYS A 4 28.49 -46.77 34.35
C LYS A 4 28.64 -45.27 34.70
N ASN A 5 29.55 -44.55 34.04
CA ASN A 5 29.70 -43.09 34.22
C ASN A 5 29.37 -42.24 32.97
N SER A 6 29.03 -42.85 31.83
CA SER A 6 28.82 -42.13 30.56
C SER A 6 27.41 -41.54 30.36
N GLN A 7 26.42 -41.91 31.18
CA GLN A 7 25.02 -41.50 30.97
C GLN A 7 24.68 -40.08 31.45
N LYS A 8 25.50 -39.48 32.33
CA LYS A 8 25.20 -38.15 32.92
C LYS A 8 25.44 -36.98 31.95
N GLY A 9 26.40 -37.09 31.04
CA GLY A 9 26.69 -36.03 30.05
C GLY A 9 25.64 -35.94 28.94
N VAL A 10 25.05 -37.08 28.55
CA VAL A 10 24.06 -37.16 27.47
C VAL A 10 22.75 -36.45 27.85
N SER A 11 22.33 -36.56 29.11
CA SER A 11 21.12 -35.88 29.59
C SER A 11 21.25 -34.36 29.57
N LEU A 12 22.44 -33.81 29.82
CA LEU A 12 22.68 -32.37 29.81
C LEU A 12 22.73 -31.82 28.38
N LEU A 13 23.27 -32.59 27.44
CA LEU A 13 23.27 -32.22 26.03
C LEU A 13 21.84 -32.22 25.46
N LEU A 14 21.01 -33.19 25.85
CA LEU A 14 19.59 -33.25 25.47
C LEU A 14 18.81 -32.03 25.98
N THR A 15 19.01 -31.62 27.23
CA THR A 15 18.29 -30.44 27.78
C THR A 15 18.72 -29.16 27.07
N VAL A 16 20.00 -28.98 26.79
CA VAL A 16 20.51 -27.81 26.04
C VAL A 16 19.92 -27.77 24.63
N LEU A 17 19.80 -28.91 23.96
CA LEU A 17 19.25 -29.02 22.60
C LEU A 17 17.74 -28.69 22.58
N ILE A 18 16.99 -29.17 23.58
CA ILE A 18 15.57 -28.83 23.73
C ILE A 18 15.41 -27.33 24.02
N LEU A 19 16.24 -26.79 24.93
CA LEU A 19 16.15 -25.39 25.34
C LEU A 19 16.54 -24.43 24.21
N SER A 20 17.53 -24.79 23.39
CA SER A 20 17.88 -24.01 22.18
C SER A 20 16.79 -24.06 21.13
N ALA A 21 16.14 -25.21 20.93
CA ALA A 21 15.00 -25.35 20.02
C ALA A 21 13.81 -24.47 20.47
N VAL A 22 13.45 -24.51 21.75
CA VAL A 22 12.38 -23.66 22.31
C VAL A 22 12.73 -22.18 22.22
N PHE A 23 14.01 -21.83 22.46
CA PHE A 23 14.47 -20.45 22.33
C PHE A 23 14.39 -19.92 20.90
N ALA A 24 14.77 -20.74 19.91
CA ALA A 24 14.66 -20.40 18.50
C ALA A 24 13.19 -20.18 18.09
N LEU A 25 12.27 -21.00 18.58
CA LEU A 25 10.83 -20.81 18.37
C LEU A 25 10.34 -19.49 18.99
N GLY A 26 10.78 -19.17 20.20
CA GLY A 26 10.44 -17.90 20.86
C GLY A 26 10.89 -16.67 20.07
N LEU A 27 12.13 -16.70 19.55
CA LEU A 27 12.64 -15.63 18.69
C LEU A 27 11.86 -15.52 17.37
N GLY A 28 11.48 -16.65 16.77
CA GLY A 28 10.67 -16.68 15.55
C GLY A 28 9.29 -16.04 15.74
N VAL A 29 8.64 -16.27 16.88
CA VAL A 29 7.35 -15.62 17.19
C VAL A 29 7.53 -14.11 17.43
N ALA A 30 8.61 -13.71 18.10
CA ALA A 30 8.88 -12.30 18.36
C ALA A 30 9.06 -11.48 17.07
N THR A 31 9.77 -12.02 16.07
CA THR A 31 9.94 -11.34 14.77
C THR A 31 8.62 -11.26 14.00
N PHE A 32 7.80 -12.30 14.07
CA PHE A 32 6.47 -12.30 13.46
C PHE A 32 5.58 -11.18 14.05
N VAL A 33 5.51 -11.07 15.37
CA VAL A 33 4.71 -10.03 16.05
C VAL A 33 5.18 -8.61 15.68
N ILE A 34 6.50 -8.38 15.61
CA ILE A 34 7.04 -7.07 15.22
C ILE A 34 6.65 -6.71 13.77
N SER A 35 6.62 -7.70 12.87
CA SER A 35 6.18 -7.50 11.49
C SER A 35 4.72 -7.05 11.42
N GLU A 36 3.84 -7.73 12.15
CA GLU A 36 2.41 -7.40 12.21
C GLU A 36 2.16 -5.99 12.75
N ILE A 37 2.90 -5.56 13.77
CA ILE A 37 2.79 -4.20 14.32
C ILE A 37 3.16 -3.13 13.28
N ARG A 38 4.21 -3.38 12.47
CA ARG A 38 4.60 -2.46 11.39
C ARG A 38 3.54 -2.39 10.30
N GLN A 39 2.96 -3.53 9.93
CA GLN A 39 1.88 -3.59 8.95
C GLN A 39 0.64 -2.80 9.44
N SER A 40 0.28 -2.95 10.72
CA SER A 40 -0.87 -2.29 11.34
C SER A 40 -0.74 -0.76 11.40
N ARG A 41 0.46 -0.22 11.66
CA ARG A 41 0.70 1.23 11.63
C ARG A 41 0.40 1.87 10.28
N ASN A 42 0.67 1.17 9.18
CA ASN A 42 0.36 1.67 7.84
C ASN A 42 -1.14 1.76 7.55
N VAL A 43 -1.98 1.05 8.31
CA VAL A 43 -3.43 1.02 8.08
C VAL A 43 -4.07 2.39 8.32
N GLY A 44 -3.64 3.12 9.34
CA GLY A 44 -4.16 4.47 9.64
C GLY A 44 -3.88 5.47 8.52
N ASN A 45 -2.69 5.38 7.91
CA ASN A 45 -2.27 6.28 6.83
C ASN A 45 -2.99 5.99 5.50
N PHE A 46 -3.49 4.77 5.29
CA PHE A 46 -4.23 4.42 4.08
C PHE A 46 -5.54 5.19 3.95
N VAL A 47 -6.22 5.47 5.05
CA VAL A 47 -7.50 6.19 5.03
C VAL A 47 -7.29 7.61 4.50
N SER A 48 -6.27 8.32 5.01
CA SER A 48 -5.90 9.65 4.52
C SER A 48 -5.46 9.63 3.05
N ALA A 49 -4.64 8.66 2.65
CA ALA A 49 -4.24 8.51 1.25
C ALA A 49 -5.45 8.21 0.33
N LEU A 50 -6.40 7.39 0.78
CA LEU A 50 -7.61 7.09 0.05
C LEU A 50 -8.52 8.32 -0.07
N HIS A 51 -8.72 9.07 1.01
CA HIS A 51 -9.48 10.33 0.98
C HIS A 51 -8.85 11.36 0.04
N ALA A 52 -7.52 11.43 -0.03
CA ALA A 52 -6.84 12.31 -0.98
C ALA A 52 -7.09 11.85 -2.43
N ALA A 53 -7.00 10.54 -2.70
CA ALA A 53 -7.31 9.98 -4.01
C ALA A 53 -8.75 10.31 -4.43
N ASP A 54 -9.72 10.09 -3.54
CA ASP A 54 -11.14 10.34 -3.77
C ASP A 54 -11.42 11.82 -4.04
N SER A 55 -10.80 12.71 -3.26
CA SER A 55 -10.88 14.16 -3.48
C SER A 55 -10.35 14.57 -4.85
N GLY A 56 -9.29 13.90 -5.34
CA GLY A 56 -8.77 14.11 -6.69
C GLY A 56 -9.76 13.72 -7.78
N VAL A 57 -10.44 12.58 -7.63
CA VAL A 57 -11.49 12.11 -8.55
C VAL A 57 -12.70 13.02 -8.51
N GLU A 58 -13.22 13.37 -7.35
CA GLU A 58 -14.40 14.23 -7.25
C GLU A 58 -14.12 15.62 -7.84
N ARG A 59 -12.90 16.13 -7.66
CA ARG A 59 -12.49 17.39 -8.28
C ARG A 59 -12.44 17.31 -9.81
N THR A 60 -11.95 16.21 -10.40
CA THR A 60 -12.01 16.04 -11.85
C THR A 60 -13.43 15.93 -12.34
N LEU A 61 -14.23 15.05 -11.73
CA LEU A 61 -15.62 14.83 -12.12
C LEU A 61 -16.45 16.10 -12.01
N TYR A 62 -16.24 16.88 -10.96
CA TYR A 62 -16.91 18.17 -10.80
C TYR A 62 -16.60 19.13 -11.95
N LYS A 63 -15.31 19.28 -12.30
CA LYS A 63 -14.89 20.14 -13.42
C LYS A 63 -15.49 19.66 -14.74
N VAL A 64 -15.45 18.35 -15.01
CA VAL A 64 -16.00 17.78 -16.24
C VAL A 64 -17.51 18.01 -16.33
N ARG A 65 -18.26 17.74 -15.25
CA ARG A 65 -19.72 17.86 -15.25
C ARG A 65 -20.19 19.31 -15.32
N GLN A 66 -19.49 20.24 -14.67
CA GLN A 66 -19.97 21.61 -14.54
C GLN A 66 -19.42 22.55 -15.64
N LEU A 67 -18.17 22.35 -16.05
CA LEU A 67 -17.50 23.22 -17.02
C LEU A 67 -17.50 22.60 -18.43
N GLY A 68 -17.86 21.33 -18.57
CA GLY A 68 -17.89 20.62 -19.85
C GLY A 68 -16.51 20.47 -20.50
N GLU A 69 -15.45 20.84 -19.80
CA GLU A 69 -14.11 20.97 -20.37
C GLU A 69 -13.05 20.53 -19.37
N PHE A 70 -12.10 19.73 -19.85
CA PHE A 70 -10.83 19.51 -19.19
C PHE A 70 -9.90 20.70 -19.49
N SER A 71 -10.26 21.89 -19.00
CA SER A 71 -9.61 23.18 -19.31
C SER A 71 -8.10 23.28 -18.97
N SER A 72 -7.46 22.21 -18.49
CA SER A 72 -6.04 22.21 -18.09
C SER A 72 -5.20 21.10 -18.73
N CYS A 73 -5.64 20.47 -19.81
CA CYS A 73 -4.88 19.41 -20.46
C CYS A 73 -4.13 19.97 -21.69
N PRO A 74 -2.79 20.12 -21.64
CA PRO A 74 -2.02 20.74 -22.72
C PRO A 74 -1.91 19.85 -23.97
N THR A 75 -2.22 18.55 -23.83
CA THR A 75 -2.02 17.52 -24.85
C THR A 75 -3.20 16.55 -24.90
N VAL A 76 -3.59 16.16 -26.12
CA VAL A 76 -4.75 15.33 -26.50
C VAL A 76 -4.64 13.84 -26.17
N ASP A 77 -3.68 13.44 -25.32
CA ASP A 77 -3.42 12.02 -25.03
C ASP A 77 -3.28 11.72 -23.54
N THR A 78 -2.79 12.68 -22.75
CA THR A 78 -2.55 12.50 -21.32
C THR A 78 -2.57 13.83 -20.61
N CYS A 79 -3.29 13.87 -19.51
CA CYS A 79 -3.39 15.04 -18.66
C CYS A 79 -3.12 14.66 -17.22
N SER A 80 -2.29 15.44 -16.54
CA SER A 80 -2.04 15.21 -15.12
C SER A 80 -2.03 16.50 -14.35
N PHE A 81 -2.56 16.44 -13.14
CA PHE A 81 -2.46 17.52 -12.18
C PHE A 81 -2.38 16.96 -10.78
N SER A 82 -1.67 17.68 -9.93
CA SER A 82 -1.57 17.37 -8.52
C SER A 82 -2.22 18.46 -7.67
N GLY A 83 -2.57 18.08 -6.45
CA GLY A 83 -3.04 19.00 -5.43
C GLY A 83 -2.66 18.50 -4.04
N GLU A 84 -2.58 19.42 -3.10
CA GLU A 84 -2.37 19.11 -1.69
C GLU A 84 -3.64 19.45 -0.91
N LEU A 85 -4.04 18.55 -0.03
CA LEU A 85 -4.99 18.84 1.03
C LEU A 85 -4.19 19.49 2.15
N GLY A 86 -4.70 20.57 2.76
CA GLY A 86 -4.05 21.28 3.87
C GLY A 86 -3.78 20.44 5.12
N THR A 87 -4.11 19.15 5.09
CA THR A 87 -3.80 18.12 6.08
C THR A 87 -2.44 17.44 5.84
N GLY A 88 -1.70 17.80 4.79
CA GLY A 88 -0.42 17.17 4.41
C GLY A 88 -0.57 15.92 3.54
N ALA A 89 -1.79 15.57 3.14
CA ALA A 89 -2.04 14.56 2.12
C ALA A 89 -2.04 15.21 0.74
N SER A 90 -1.51 14.50 -0.27
CA SER A 90 -1.49 14.99 -1.65
C SER A 90 -2.19 13.99 -2.56
N PHE A 91 -2.61 14.47 -3.73
CA PHE A 91 -3.12 13.61 -4.78
C PHE A 91 -2.53 14.01 -6.12
N ASN A 92 -2.43 13.04 -7.01
CA ASN A 92 -2.02 13.20 -8.39
C ASN A 92 -3.03 12.49 -9.28
N VAL A 93 -3.73 13.24 -10.11
CA VAL A 93 -4.71 12.70 -11.04
C VAL A 93 -4.12 12.64 -12.43
N ILE A 94 -4.36 11.52 -13.11
CA ILE A 94 -3.99 11.26 -14.49
C ILE A 94 -5.29 10.97 -15.23
N ILE A 95 -5.53 11.70 -16.31
CA ILE A 95 -6.68 11.52 -17.20
C ILE A 95 -6.13 11.09 -18.55
N LEU A 96 -6.73 10.07 -19.13
CA LEU A 96 -6.41 9.54 -20.45
C LEU A 96 -7.66 9.46 -21.30
N ASP A 97 -7.52 9.71 -22.59
CA ASP A 97 -8.58 9.47 -23.57
C ASP A 97 -8.76 7.97 -23.83
N SER A 98 -9.96 7.60 -24.27
CA SER A 98 -10.29 6.20 -24.60
C SER A 98 -9.35 5.64 -25.69
N GLY A 99 -8.82 4.44 -25.45
CA GLY A 99 -7.89 3.77 -26.36
C GLY A 99 -6.42 4.08 -26.13
N VAL A 100 -6.07 4.86 -25.10
CA VAL A 100 -4.69 5.26 -24.79
C VAL A 100 -4.16 4.52 -23.53
N VAL A 101 -3.01 3.84 -23.68
CA VAL A 101 -2.28 3.13 -22.60
C VAL A 101 -3.14 2.11 -21.84
N TRP A 102 -3.58 2.44 -20.61
CA TRP A 102 -4.39 1.58 -19.74
C TRP A 102 -5.88 1.93 -19.80
N CYS A 103 -6.23 3.00 -20.52
CA CYS A 103 -7.60 3.32 -20.85
C CYS A 103 -8.02 2.50 -22.07
N THR A 104 -8.66 1.36 -21.83
CA THR A 104 -9.17 0.50 -22.89
C THR A 104 -10.20 1.23 -23.74
N SER A 105 -10.30 0.89 -25.03
CA SER A 105 -11.27 1.44 -25.97
C SER A 105 -12.74 1.19 -25.61
N ASP A 106 -12.99 0.38 -24.56
CA ASP A 106 -14.31 0.12 -24.00
C ASP A 106 -14.80 1.26 -23.08
N ALA A 107 -13.93 2.21 -22.73
CA ALA A 107 -14.30 3.41 -21.99
C ALA A 107 -15.09 4.37 -22.91
N PRO A 108 -16.30 4.83 -22.51
CA PRO A 108 -17.14 5.64 -23.38
C PRO A 108 -16.54 7.00 -23.78
N ASN A 109 -15.74 7.61 -22.90
CA ASN A 109 -15.12 8.92 -23.12
C ASN A 109 -13.66 8.96 -22.66
N PHE A 110 -13.40 8.78 -21.36
CA PHE A 110 -12.06 8.96 -20.77
C PHE A 110 -11.90 8.14 -19.50
N CYS A 111 -10.65 7.87 -19.13
CA CYS A 111 -10.30 7.20 -17.88
C CYS A 111 -9.59 8.17 -16.93
N ILE A 112 -10.00 8.16 -15.67
CA ILE A 112 -9.44 8.97 -14.60
C ILE A 112 -8.77 8.04 -13.61
N ARG A 113 -7.50 8.29 -13.29
CA ARG A 113 -6.78 7.63 -12.20
C ARG A 113 -6.25 8.68 -11.24
N SER A 114 -6.74 8.65 -10.01
CA SER A 114 -6.26 9.52 -8.93
C SER A 114 -5.42 8.72 -7.95
N ILE A 115 -4.20 9.18 -7.68
CA ILE A 115 -3.26 8.57 -6.75
C ILE A 115 -3.12 9.51 -5.56
N GLY A 116 -3.67 9.11 -4.42
CA GLY A 116 -3.50 9.81 -3.16
C GLY A 116 -2.29 9.29 -2.38
N SER A 117 -1.56 10.21 -1.76
CA SER A 117 -0.35 9.96 -0.99
C SER A 117 -0.43 10.64 0.37
N PHE A 118 -0.08 9.90 1.42
CA PHE A 118 0.06 10.42 2.77
C PHE A 118 1.12 9.64 3.54
N GLN A 119 2.21 10.31 3.94
CA GLN A 119 3.37 9.66 4.57
C GLN A 119 3.86 8.47 3.72
N ASP A 120 3.90 7.26 4.29
CA ASP A 120 4.34 6.04 3.62
C ASP A 120 3.21 5.30 2.87
N ALA A 121 1.99 5.84 2.88
CA ALA A 121 0.81 5.23 2.28
C ALA A 121 0.47 5.87 0.93
N ASN A 122 0.32 5.02 -0.09
CA ASN A 122 -0.18 5.41 -1.41
C ASN A 122 -1.40 4.56 -1.78
N ARG A 123 -2.47 5.20 -2.26
CA ARG A 123 -3.70 4.55 -2.72
C ARG A 123 -4.15 5.19 -4.03
N ALA A 124 -4.61 4.36 -4.96
CA ALA A 124 -5.11 4.83 -6.24
C ALA A 124 -6.57 4.41 -6.43
N ILE A 125 -7.35 5.30 -7.06
CA ILE A 125 -8.72 5.05 -7.50
C ILE A 125 -8.77 5.30 -9.00
N GLU A 126 -9.45 4.41 -9.70
CA GLU A 126 -9.64 4.49 -11.15
C GLU A 126 -11.14 4.49 -11.46
N VAL A 127 -11.54 5.40 -12.35
CA VAL A 127 -12.92 5.56 -12.80
C VAL A 127 -12.92 5.72 -14.32
N THR A 128 -13.74 4.93 -15.00
CA THR A 128 -13.98 5.02 -16.44
C THR A 128 -15.37 5.61 -16.69
N ILE A 129 -15.46 6.53 -17.66
CA ILE A 129 -16.69 7.28 -17.99
C ILE A 129 -16.83 7.37 -19.49
#